data_AF-S2FQA7-F1
#
_entry.id   AF-S2FQA7-F1
#
_cell.length_a   1.000
_cell.length_b   1.000
_cell.length_c   1.000
_cell.angle_alpha   90.00
_cell.angle_beta   90.00
_cell.angle_gamma   90.00
#
_symmetry.space_group_name_H-M   'P 1'
#
loop_
_entity.id
_entity.type
_entity.pdbx_description
1 polymer ?
#
loop_
_entity_poly.entity_id
_entity_poly.type
_entity_poly.pdbx_seq_one_letter_code
_entity_poly.pdbx_strand_id
1 'polypeptide(L)'
;MNEITQSHIFIAGLDLEFKPVPINDETPIGTQIARAGGYLPDQMPTILQALPSGAFEDIRPDELVDLVATSRRFIVVESDRSYFFAVDGQRYEWPCKIINGHTVRKLAQIAENMRLVQQLEEEVDREIADADVINLGEEGIERFVIREAIWKLKIQGRTLEFGKPQVTVREAALRAGLDVSQHWKITLTAAGHHSELPSMDAIVDLSAPGIEKLRFTPKDVGNGEVATAPRRVFNLLPADTAYLDQLGLCWETCIGTDGLRYLVIHNYELPAGYNHQYVQLAIQVLAGYPVEPLDSFYLYPHVSLATGVLPPNVQLTAQIDGLGFQGWSRHRTTVPWNPHADNVISQLALVEGCLHKEVGQ
;
A
#
# COMPACT_ATOMS: atom_id res chain seq x y z
N MET A 1 0.16 21.62 -52.57
CA MET A 1 -0.93 21.53 -51.59
C MET A 1 -0.29 21.88 -50.27
N ASN A 2 -0.36 23.16 -49.88
CA ASN A 2 0.32 23.60 -48.66
C ASN A 2 -0.49 23.09 -47.47
N GLU A 3 0.12 22.24 -46.65
CA GLU A 3 -0.39 21.94 -45.32
C GLU A 3 -0.45 23.27 -44.56
N ILE A 4 -1.67 23.75 -44.28
CA ILE A 4 -1.85 24.89 -43.39
C ILE A 4 -1.44 24.37 -42.00
N THR A 5 -0.30 24.82 -41.50
CA THR A 5 0.14 24.55 -40.14
C THR A 5 -0.91 25.13 -39.19
N GLN A 6 -1.75 24.27 -38.63
CA GLN A 6 -2.85 24.69 -37.77
C GLN A 6 -2.27 25.12 -36.41
N SER A 7 -2.33 26.42 -36.13
CA SER A 7 -1.91 26.96 -34.84
C SER A 7 -2.93 26.58 -33.77
N HIS A 8 -2.45 26.42 -32.53
CA HIS A 8 -3.28 26.02 -31.40
C HIS A 8 -3.13 27.02 -30.26
N ILE A 9 -4.25 27.26 -29.59
CA ILE A 9 -4.32 27.82 -28.23
C ILE A 9 -4.76 26.72 -27.28
N PHE A 10 -4.62 26.97 -25.98
CA PHE A 10 -4.95 26.04 -24.94
C PHE A 10 -6.03 26.66 -24.05
N ILE A 11 -7.21 26.05 -24.02
CA ILE A 11 -8.35 26.56 -23.24
C ILE A 11 -8.64 25.60 -22.10
N ALA A 12 -8.83 26.14 -20.89
CA ALA A 12 -9.27 25.42 -19.70
C ALA A 12 -10.52 26.06 -19.09
N GLY A 13 -11.23 25.29 -18.28
CA GLY A 13 -12.23 25.81 -17.33
C GLY A 13 -11.60 26.05 -15.95
N LEU A 14 -12.44 25.95 -14.92
CA LEU A 14 -12.02 26.14 -13.51
C LEU A 14 -11.13 25.01 -12.96
N ASP A 15 -11.06 23.87 -13.66
CA ASP A 15 -10.20 22.71 -13.36
C ASP A 15 -8.73 22.92 -13.75
N LEU A 16 -8.46 23.98 -14.52
CA LEU A 16 -7.16 24.28 -15.12
C LEU A 16 -6.65 23.13 -16.02
N GLU A 17 -7.56 22.37 -16.63
CA GLU A 17 -7.23 21.34 -17.63
C GLU A 17 -7.19 21.95 -19.04
N PHE A 18 -5.99 22.37 -19.45
CA PHE A 18 -5.75 23.04 -20.72
C PHE A 18 -5.82 22.07 -21.91
N LYS A 19 -6.83 22.25 -22.76
CA LYS A 19 -7.03 21.43 -23.96
C LYS A 19 -6.64 22.22 -25.22
N PRO A 20 -5.93 21.59 -26.17
CA PRO A 20 -5.55 22.26 -27.41
C PRO A 20 -6.79 22.51 -28.27
N VAL A 21 -6.93 23.74 -28.75
CA VAL A 21 -8.01 24.18 -29.63
C VAL A 21 -7.39 24.88 -30.84
N PRO A 22 -7.76 24.50 -32.06
CA PRO A 22 -7.21 25.13 -33.25
C PRO A 22 -7.67 26.58 -33.39
N ILE A 23 -6.76 27.46 -33.75
CA ILE A 23 -7.08 28.84 -34.12
C ILE A 23 -6.16 29.28 -35.26
N ASN A 24 -6.75 29.84 -36.32
CA ASN A 24 -6.02 30.28 -37.52
C ASN A 24 -5.88 31.81 -37.52
N ASP A 25 -5.49 32.36 -36.37
CA ASP A 25 -5.25 33.78 -36.15
C ASP A 25 -4.15 33.90 -35.09
N GLU A 26 -3.11 34.69 -35.37
CA GLU A 26 -2.01 34.93 -34.42
C GLU A 26 -2.29 36.11 -33.49
N THR A 27 -3.30 36.93 -33.83
CA THR A 27 -3.73 38.10 -33.06
C THR A 27 -5.24 38.09 -32.80
N PRO A 28 -5.82 36.99 -32.26
CA PRO A 28 -7.25 36.91 -32.06
C PRO A 28 -7.73 37.92 -31.02
N ILE A 29 -8.98 38.35 -31.15
CA ILE A 29 -9.68 39.08 -30.09
C ILE A 29 -10.29 38.12 -29.05
N GLY A 30 -10.62 38.63 -27.86
CA GLY A 30 -11.26 37.86 -26.79
C GLY A 30 -12.47 37.03 -27.25
N THR A 31 -13.36 37.59 -28.07
CA THR A 31 -14.52 36.84 -28.61
C THR A 31 -14.13 35.69 -29.55
N GLN A 32 -13.02 35.78 -30.29
CA GLN A 32 -12.54 34.66 -31.11
C GLN A 32 -12.02 33.52 -30.22
N ILE A 33 -11.30 33.86 -29.14
CA ILE A 33 -10.82 32.90 -28.14
C ILE A 33 -12.01 32.19 -27.47
N ALA A 34 -13.01 32.95 -27.01
CA ALA A 34 -14.20 32.39 -26.38
C ALA A 34 -14.97 31.45 -27.33
N ARG A 35 -15.17 31.85 -28.59
CA ARG A 35 -15.81 31.00 -29.62
C ARG A 35 -15.03 29.74 -29.92
N ALA A 36 -13.70 29.82 -29.96
CA ALA A 36 -12.84 28.64 -30.13
C ALA A 36 -13.05 27.66 -28.97
N GLY A 37 -13.25 28.16 -27.74
CA GLY A 37 -13.62 27.38 -26.56
C GLY A 37 -15.06 26.84 -26.56
N GLY A 38 -15.87 27.12 -27.58
CA GLY A 38 -17.26 26.66 -27.70
C GLY A 38 -18.30 27.56 -27.05
N TYR A 39 -17.92 28.76 -26.60
CA TYR A 39 -18.84 29.71 -25.96
C TYR A 39 -19.54 30.59 -26.99
N LEU A 40 -20.82 30.86 -26.72
CA LEU A 40 -21.66 31.78 -27.47
C LEU A 40 -21.56 33.20 -26.88
N PRO A 41 -21.75 34.27 -27.69
CA PRO A 41 -21.65 35.64 -27.19
C PRO A 41 -22.64 36.01 -26.07
N ASP A 42 -23.83 35.43 -26.05
CA ASP A 42 -24.88 35.67 -25.05
C ASP A 42 -24.60 35.03 -23.69
N GLN A 43 -23.68 34.06 -23.64
CA GLN A 43 -23.16 33.50 -22.38
C GLN A 43 -22.22 34.48 -21.64
N MET A 44 -21.83 35.59 -22.28
CA MET A 44 -20.96 36.63 -21.71
C MET A 44 -19.73 36.05 -20.98
N PRO A 45 -18.94 35.19 -21.63
CA PRO A 45 -17.84 34.51 -20.97
C PRO A 45 -16.72 35.51 -20.60
N THR A 46 -16.16 35.34 -19.40
CA THR A 46 -14.90 35.95 -18.99
C THR A 46 -13.75 35.19 -19.62
N ILE A 47 -12.77 35.92 -20.18
CA ILE A 47 -11.56 35.35 -20.77
C ILE A 47 -10.37 35.82 -19.94
N LEU A 48 -9.67 34.90 -19.30
CA LEU A 48 -8.43 35.18 -18.59
C LEU A 48 -7.24 34.57 -19.32
N GLN A 49 -6.22 35.35 -19.64
CA GLN A 49 -4.96 34.85 -20.17
C GLN A 49 -4.04 34.39 -19.03
N ALA A 50 -3.59 33.14 -19.09
CA ALA A 50 -2.69 32.54 -18.11
C ALA A 50 -1.23 32.84 -18.47
N LEU A 51 -0.57 33.75 -17.76
CA LEU A 51 0.80 34.14 -18.04
C LEU A 51 1.83 33.12 -17.50
N PRO A 52 3.07 33.09 -18.04
CA PRO A 52 4.15 32.24 -17.51
C PRO A 52 4.50 32.52 -16.04
N SER A 53 4.20 33.73 -15.55
CA SER A 53 4.36 34.11 -14.14
C SER A 53 3.34 33.44 -13.21
N GLY A 54 2.28 32.81 -13.74
CA GLY A 54 1.15 32.30 -12.97
C GLY A 54 0.04 33.33 -12.70
N ALA A 55 0.26 34.59 -13.09
CA ALA A 55 -0.78 35.62 -13.06
C ALA A 55 -1.80 35.42 -14.18
N PHE A 56 -3.00 35.96 -13.96
CA PHE A 56 -4.03 36.07 -14.98
C PHE A 56 -4.27 37.53 -15.35
N GLU A 57 -4.54 37.74 -16.63
CA GLU A 57 -4.99 39.03 -17.15
C GLU A 57 -6.36 38.85 -17.82
N ASP A 58 -7.32 39.70 -17.47
CA ASP A 58 -8.62 39.75 -18.13
C ASP A 58 -8.46 40.30 -19.55
N ILE A 59 -9.02 39.59 -20.52
CA ILE A 59 -9.02 39.96 -21.94
C ILE A 59 -10.42 40.38 -22.32
N ARG A 60 -10.56 41.63 -22.75
CA ARG A 60 -11.87 42.13 -23.19
C ARG A 60 -12.34 41.44 -24.47
N PRO A 61 -13.65 41.37 -24.72
CA PRO A 61 -14.20 40.74 -25.92
C PRO A 61 -13.60 41.23 -27.25
N ASP A 62 -13.25 42.51 -27.33
CA ASP A 62 -12.71 43.21 -28.50
C ASP A 62 -11.20 43.50 -28.43
N GLU A 63 -10.52 43.04 -27.38
CA GLU A 63 -9.09 43.24 -27.17
C GLU A 63 -8.27 42.23 -27.97
N LEU A 64 -7.26 42.72 -28.68
CA LEU A 64 -6.34 41.91 -29.48
C LEU A 64 -5.28 41.25 -28.58
N VAL A 65 -5.07 39.95 -28.76
CA VAL A 65 -4.06 39.18 -28.02
C VAL A 65 -2.96 38.72 -28.96
N ASP A 66 -1.72 39.13 -28.73
CA ASP A 66 -0.56 38.67 -29.50
C ASP A 66 -0.10 37.28 -29.02
N LEU A 67 -0.47 36.21 -29.75
CA LEU A 67 -0.11 34.83 -29.42
C LEU A 67 1.36 34.48 -29.69
N VAL A 68 2.13 35.38 -30.31
CA VAL A 68 3.56 35.20 -30.57
C VAL A 68 4.37 35.76 -29.41
N ALA A 69 3.99 36.94 -28.93
CA ALA A 69 4.69 37.61 -27.83
C ALA A 69 4.27 37.12 -26.44
N THR A 70 3.05 36.63 -26.30
CA THR A 70 2.45 36.31 -24.99
C THR A 70 2.05 34.84 -24.85
N SER A 71 1.29 34.51 -23.81
CA SER A 71 0.87 33.14 -23.54
C SER A 71 -0.25 32.68 -24.47
N ARG A 72 -0.25 31.41 -24.83
CA ARG A 72 -1.32 30.76 -25.60
C ARG A 72 -2.33 30.02 -24.73
N ARG A 73 -2.31 30.26 -23.42
CA ARG A 73 -3.14 29.56 -22.43
C ARG A 73 -4.21 30.51 -21.91
N PHE A 74 -5.46 30.08 -21.98
CA PHE A 74 -6.63 30.86 -21.58
C PHE A 74 -7.55 30.06 -20.68
N ILE A 75 -8.18 30.74 -19.72
CA ILE A 75 -9.34 30.25 -18.99
C ILE A 75 -10.55 30.96 -19.58
N VAL A 76 -11.56 30.20 -19.97
CA VAL A 76 -12.83 30.74 -20.45
C VAL A 76 -13.93 30.18 -19.57
N VAL A 77 -14.72 31.06 -18.94
CA VAL A 77 -15.78 30.65 -18.01
C VAL A 77 -16.90 31.69 -18.01
N GLU A 78 -18.14 31.26 -17.76
CA GLU A 78 -19.24 32.19 -17.47
C GLU A 78 -19.07 32.74 -16.06
N SER A 79 -18.82 34.05 -15.97
CA SER A 79 -18.75 34.75 -14.69
C SER A 79 -19.16 36.22 -14.85
N ASP A 80 -19.67 36.81 -13.78
CA ASP A 80 -20.05 38.23 -13.74
C ASP A 80 -19.02 39.09 -12.99
N ARG A 81 -18.04 38.48 -12.32
CA ARG A 81 -17.03 39.18 -11.52
C ARG A 81 -15.81 38.34 -11.21
N SER A 82 -14.73 39.02 -10.85
CA SER A 82 -13.51 38.43 -10.32
C SER A 82 -13.40 38.58 -8.81
N TYR A 83 -12.76 37.62 -8.18
CA TYR A 83 -12.44 37.58 -6.76
C TYR A 83 -10.93 37.63 -6.58
N PHE A 84 -10.48 38.22 -5.47
CA PHE A 84 -9.07 38.31 -5.14
C PHE A 84 -8.73 37.45 -3.94
N PHE A 85 -7.53 36.89 -3.95
CA PHE A 85 -6.92 36.25 -2.80
C PHE A 85 -5.43 36.59 -2.78
N ALA A 86 -4.77 36.37 -1.65
CA ALA A 86 -3.34 36.59 -1.52
C ALA A 86 -2.61 35.33 -1.06
N VAL A 87 -1.45 35.03 -1.63
CA VAL A 87 -0.54 33.96 -1.19
C VAL A 87 0.82 34.59 -0.92
N ASP A 88 1.34 34.46 0.30
CA ASP A 88 2.58 35.11 0.76
C ASP A 88 2.61 36.63 0.46
N GLY A 89 1.45 37.28 0.56
CA GLY A 89 1.27 38.71 0.30
C GLY A 89 1.18 39.08 -1.19
N GLN A 90 1.43 38.15 -2.12
CA GLN A 90 1.18 38.35 -3.54
C GLN A 90 -0.31 38.17 -3.84
N ARG A 91 -0.90 39.14 -4.56
CA ARG A 91 -2.30 39.12 -4.96
C ARG A 91 -2.51 38.29 -6.22
N TYR A 92 -3.58 37.51 -6.24
CA TYR A 92 -4.06 36.71 -7.35
C TYR A 92 -5.54 36.99 -7.63
N GLU A 93 -5.97 36.68 -8.84
CA GLU A 93 -7.34 36.87 -9.34
C GLU A 93 -7.95 35.53 -9.74
N TRP A 94 -9.24 35.33 -9.42
CA TRP A 94 -9.99 34.13 -9.78
C TRP A 94 -11.42 34.48 -10.21
N PRO A 95 -11.95 33.94 -11.32
CA PRO A 95 -13.24 34.35 -11.87
C PRO A 95 -14.44 33.70 -11.17
N CYS A 96 -14.27 33.07 -10.00
CA CYS A 96 -15.34 32.36 -9.31
C CYS A 96 -15.29 32.57 -7.79
N LYS A 97 -16.47 32.65 -7.16
CA LYS A 97 -16.59 32.79 -5.71
C LYS A 97 -15.95 31.63 -4.97
N ILE A 98 -16.07 30.44 -5.54
CA ILE A 98 -15.60 29.20 -4.95
C ILE A 98 -14.30 28.76 -5.65
N ILE A 99 -13.30 28.44 -4.86
CA ILE A 99 -12.01 27.91 -5.31
C ILE A 99 -11.65 26.71 -4.41
N ASN A 100 -10.85 25.77 -4.92
CA ASN A 100 -10.30 24.69 -4.10
C ASN A 100 -8.79 24.86 -3.87
N GLY A 101 -8.26 24.15 -2.88
CA GLY A 101 -6.83 24.19 -2.54
C GLY A 101 -5.92 23.82 -3.71
N HIS A 102 -6.34 22.85 -4.54
CA HIS A 102 -5.59 22.43 -5.73
C HIS A 102 -5.38 23.57 -6.72
N THR A 103 -6.45 24.33 -7.01
CA THR A 103 -6.39 25.49 -7.88
C THR A 103 -5.48 26.55 -7.27
N VAL A 104 -5.65 26.92 -5.98
CA VAL A 104 -4.76 27.89 -5.32
C VAL A 104 -3.29 27.50 -5.45
N ARG A 105 -2.96 26.22 -5.24
CA ARG A 105 -1.61 25.68 -5.40
C ARG A 105 -1.08 25.82 -6.83
N LYS A 106 -1.89 25.47 -7.83
CA LYS A 106 -1.51 25.62 -9.25
C LYS A 106 -1.24 27.08 -9.61
N LEU A 107 -2.09 28.00 -9.14
CA LEU A 107 -1.98 29.43 -9.46
C LEU A 107 -0.74 30.07 -8.86
N ALA A 108 -0.49 29.81 -7.58
CA ALA A 108 0.69 30.31 -6.89
C ALA A 108 1.95 29.46 -7.12
N GLN A 109 1.90 28.48 -8.04
CA GLN A 109 3.00 27.58 -8.39
C GLN A 109 3.66 26.93 -7.16
N ILE A 110 2.83 26.50 -6.21
CA ILE A 110 3.28 25.98 -4.92
C ILE A 110 3.87 24.58 -5.12
N ALA A 111 5.12 24.39 -4.71
CA ALA A 111 5.78 23.09 -4.77
C ALA A 111 5.08 22.05 -3.87
N GLU A 112 5.12 20.77 -4.28
CA GLU A 112 4.47 19.67 -3.55
C GLU A 112 4.98 19.50 -2.12
N ASN A 113 6.22 19.93 -1.84
CA ASN A 113 6.83 19.92 -0.51
C ASN A 113 6.40 21.08 0.40
N MET A 114 5.39 21.85 0.02
CA MET A 114 4.87 22.97 0.80
C MET A 114 3.41 22.77 1.17
N ARG A 115 2.99 23.33 2.30
CA ARG A 115 1.60 23.39 2.77
C ARG A 115 1.03 24.77 2.50
N LEU A 116 -0.23 24.79 2.10
CA LEU A 116 -1.03 26.00 1.98
C LEU A 116 -1.82 26.19 3.27
N VAL A 117 -1.68 27.35 3.92
CA VAL A 117 -2.37 27.66 5.16
C VAL A 117 -3.13 28.96 5.00
N GLN A 118 -4.44 28.93 5.19
CA GLN A 118 -5.31 30.10 5.26
C GLN A 118 -5.14 30.79 6.62
N GLN A 119 -4.88 32.09 6.58
CA GLN A 119 -4.80 32.94 7.76
C GLN A 119 -6.20 33.43 8.11
N LEU A 120 -6.68 33.09 9.29
CA LEU A 120 -7.98 33.52 9.80
C LEU A 120 -7.76 34.52 10.93
N GLU A 121 -8.46 35.65 10.92
CA GLU A 121 -8.22 36.74 11.89
C GLU A 121 -8.78 36.39 13.29
N GLU A 122 -9.96 35.76 13.33
CA GLU A 122 -10.66 35.42 14.58
C GLU A 122 -10.51 33.94 14.98
N GLU A 123 -10.04 33.10 14.06
CA GLU A 123 -9.91 31.65 14.25
C GLU A 123 -8.45 31.20 14.11
N VAL A 124 -8.18 29.94 14.45
CA VAL A 124 -6.86 29.35 14.23
C VAL A 124 -6.63 29.17 12.73
N ASP A 125 -5.45 29.57 12.25
CA ASP A 125 -4.96 29.30 10.90
C ASP A 125 -5.36 27.89 10.42
N ARG A 126 -6.03 27.84 9.27
CA ARG A 126 -6.56 26.61 8.70
C ARG A 126 -5.63 26.12 7.61
N GLU A 127 -5.13 24.91 7.74
CA GLU A 127 -4.44 24.26 6.61
C GLU A 127 -5.43 23.82 5.54
N ILE A 128 -5.04 24.02 4.28
CA ILE A 128 -5.87 23.78 3.11
C ILE A 128 -5.30 22.59 2.31
N ALA A 129 -6.07 21.51 2.26
CA ALA A 129 -5.84 20.38 1.38
C ALA A 129 -6.36 20.66 -0.04
N ASP A 130 -5.94 19.84 -1.01
CA ASP A 130 -6.26 20.06 -2.44
C ASP A 130 -7.76 20.06 -2.73
N ALA A 131 -8.52 19.21 -2.02
CA ALA A 131 -9.97 19.10 -2.16
C ALA A 131 -10.75 20.09 -1.30
N ASP A 132 -10.09 20.85 -0.41
CA ASP A 132 -10.77 21.81 0.45
C ASP A 132 -11.35 22.94 -0.39
N VAL A 133 -12.61 23.26 -0.12
CA VAL A 133 -13.35 24.33 -0.78
C VAL A 133 -13.26 25.59 0.05
N ILE A 134 -12.93 26.70 -0.61
CA ILE A 134 -12.80 28.04 -0.03
C ILE A 134 -13.76 28.98 -0.73
N ASN A 135 -14.39 29.84 0.06
CA ASN A 135 -15.26 30.90 -0.42
C ASN A 135 -14.51 32.24 -0.40
N LEU A 136 -14.23 32.81 -1.57
CA LEU A 136 -13.55 34.09 -1.77
C LEU A 136 -14.50 35.30 -1.73
N GLY A 137 -15.81 35.08 -1.56
CA GLY A 137 -16.83 36.12 -1.64
C GLY A 137 -17.30 36.68 -0.30
N GLU A 138 -16.64 36.32 0.79
CA GLU A 138 -16.84 36.95 2.10
C GLU A 138 -16.18 38.35 2.13
N GLU A 139 -16.45 39.12 3.18
CA GLU A 139 -15.87 40.46 3.31
C GLU A 139 -14.35 40.39 3.46
N GLY A 140 -13.63 41.19 2.66
CA GLY A 140 -12.17 41.23 2.66
C GLY A 140 -11.54 40.40 1.54
N ILE A 141 -10.31 39.94 1.79
CA ILE A 141 -9.53 39.11 0.85
C ILE A 141 -8.99 37.94 1.64
N GLU A 142 -9.21 36.73 1.13
CA GLU A 142 -8.64 35.52 1.70
C GLU A 142 -7.11 35.53 1.59
N ARG A 143 -6.43 35.28 2.71
CA ARG A 143 -4.97 35.30 2.80
C ARG A 143 -4.45 33.91 3.09
N PHE A 144 -3.45 33.50 2.33
CA PHE A 144 -2.74 32.25 2.51
C PHE A 144 -1.25 32.50 2.68
N VAL A 145 -0.61 31.60 3.41
CA VAL A 145 0.84 31.52 3.54
C VAL A 145 1.33 30.13 3.16
N ILE A 146 2.51 30.10 2.54
CA ILE A 146 3.19 28.86 2.18
C ILE A 146 4.13 28.49 3.33
N ARG A 147 4.10 27.23 3.75
CA ARG A 147 5.00 26.70 4.79
C ARG A 147 5.65 25.40 4.33
N GLU A 148 6.85 25.11 4.79
CA GLU A 148 7.47 23.80 4.54
C GLU A 148 6.58 22.67 5.08
N ALA A 149 6.31 21.68 4.24
CA ALA A 149 5.55 20.52 4.64
C ALA A 149 6.46 19.51 5.33
N ILE A 150 5.97 18.99 6.46
CA ILE A 150 6.64 17.94 7.22
C ILE A 150 5.71 16.74 7.30
N TRP A 151 6.11 15.67 6.64
CA TRP A 151 5.45 14.37 6.74
C TRP A 151 6.13 13.51 7.78
N LYS A 152 5.33 12.86 8.63
CA LYS A 152 5.81 11.99 9.69
C LYS A 152 5.55 10.55 9.32
N LEU A 153 6.57 9.72 9.36
CA LEU A 153 6.44 8.28 9.16
C LEU A 153 7.12 7.55 10.31
N LYS A 154 6.39 6.63 10.96
CA LYS A 154 6.96 5.77 12.00
C LYS A 154 7.69 4.59 11.36
N ILE A 155 8.98 4.43 11.64
CA ILE A 155 9.81 3.36 11.11
C ILE A 155 10.48 2.66 12.29
N GLN A 156 10.18 1.37 12.47
CA GLN A 156 10.71 0.55 13.57
C GLN A 156 10.53 1.19 14.98
N GLY A 157 9.43 1.93 15.18
CA GLY A 157 9.13 2.59 16.45
C GLY A 157 9.68 4.02 16.59
N ARG A 158 10.51 4.50 15.65
CA ARG A 158 11.00 5.88 15.59
C ARG A 158 10.15 6.70 14.60
N THR A 159 9.75 7.91 14.96
CA THR A 159 9.09 8.83 14.02
C THR A 159 10.17 9.62 13.27
N LEU A 160 10.15 9.55 11.94
CA LEU A 160 11.02 10.32 11.06
C LEU A 160 10.21 11.39 10.33
N GLU A 161 10.82 12.55 10.12
CA GLU A 161 10.24 13.70 9.44
C GLU A 161 10.83 13.84 8.03
N PHE A 162 9.97 13.96 7.02
CA PHE A 162 10.32 14.09 5.61
C PHE A 162 9.79 15.42 5.09
N GLY A 163 10.59 16.11 4.27
CA GLY A 163 10.20 17.33 3.59
C GLY A 163 9.68 17.08 2.17
N LYS A 164 9.16 15.89 1.87
CA LYS A 164 8.55 15.54 0.59
C LYS A 164 7.47 14.46 0.77
N PRO A 165 6.42 14.46 -0.05
CA PRO A 165 5.29 13.53 0.11
C PRO A 165 5.66 12.12 -0.37
N GLN A 166 6.49 11.98 -1.40
CA GLN A 166 6.88 10.68 -1.94
C GLN A 166 8.27 10.28 -1.46
N VAL A 167 8.36 9.12 -0.81
CA VAL A 167 9.60 8.60 -0.23
C VAL A 167 9.78 7.16 -0.66
N THR A 168 10.97 6.80 -1.16
CA THR A 168 11.27 5.39 -1.47
C THR A 168 11.47 4.59 -0.18
N VAL A 169 11.10 3.30 -0.19
CA VAL A 169 11.35 2.40 0.93
C VAL A 169 12.84 2.37 1.30
N ARG A 170 13.74 2.42 0.31
CA ARG A 170 15.19 2.50 0.49
C ARG A 170 15.63 3.75 1.25
N GLU A 171 15.14 4.92 0.86
CA GLU A 171 15.45 6.18 1.54
C GLU A 171 14.95 6.16 2.98
N ALA A 172 13.72 5.70 3.19
CA ALA A 172 13.13 5.50 4.51
C ALA A 172 13.98 4.57 5.38
N ALA A 173 14.46 3.45 4.83
CA ALA A 173 15.34 2.50 5.51
C ALA A 173 16.69 3.14 5.90
N LEU A 174 17.34 3.83 4.96
CA LEU A 174 18.61 4.52 5.19
C LEU A 174 18.48 5.57 6.30
N ARG A 175 17.42 6.40 6.27
CA ARG A 175 17.17 7.41 7.31
C ARG A 175 16.83 6.80 8.67
N ALA A 176 16.28 5.60 8.69
CA ALA A 176 16.06 4.84 9.92
C ALA A 176 17.32 4.12 10.43
N GLY A 177 18.40 4.07 9.65
CA GLY A 177 19.65 3.38 9.97
C GLY A 177 19.59 1.87 9.72
N LEU A 178 18.72 1.41 8.82
CA LEU A 178 18.59 0.01 8.46
C LEU A 178 19.57 -0.38 7.34
N ASP A 179 20.08 -1.60 7.42
CA ASP A 179 20.94 -2.18 6.41
C ASP A 179 20.13 -2.54 5.16
N VAL A 180 20.27 -1.73 4.10
CA VAL A 180 19.55 -1.91 2.84
C VAL A 180 20.09 -3.07 1.99
N SER A 181 21.17 -3.73 2.40
CA SER A 181 21.66 -4.96 1.76
C SER A 181 20.92 -6.22 2.23
N GLN A 182 20.21 -6.14 3.37
CA GLN A 182 19.42 -7.25 3.90
C GLN A 182 18.11 -7.45 3.14
N HIS A 183 17.61 -8.68 3.14
CA HIS A 183 16.30 -9.01 2.60
C HIS A 183 15.21 -8.71 3.63
N TRP A 184 14.42 -7.68 3.38
CA TRP A 184 13.32 -7.26 4.25
C TRP A 184 11.95 -7.69 3.69
N LYS A 185 11.08 -8.18 4.56
CA LYS A 185 9.63 -8.12 4.39
C LYS A 185 9.20 -6.72 4.82
N ILE A 186 8.61 -5.97 3.89
CA ILE A 186 8.26 -4.57 4.10
C ILE A 186 6.75 -4.46 4.19
N THR A 187 6.25 -3.93 5.31
CA THR A 187 4.81 -3.76 5.52
C THR A 187 4.49 -2.30 5.83
N LEU A 188 3.56 -1.72 5.07
CA LEU A 188 3.01 -0.39 5.29
C LEU A 188 1.67 -0.51 6.02
N THR A 189 1.50 0.28 7.09
CA THR A 189 0.22 0.48 7.75
C THR A 189 -0.36 1.84 7.34
N ALA A 190 -1.56 1.80 6.76
CA ALA A 190 -2.33 2.98 6.36
C ALA A 190 -3.78 2.84 6.82
N ALA A 191 -4.27 3.75 7.66
CA ALA A 191 -5.61 3.74 8.24
C ALA A 191 -5.97 2.38 8.84
N GLY A 192 -5.08 1.81 9.65
CA GLY A 192 -5.19 0.46 10.22
C GLY A 192 -5.02 -0.71 9.24
N HIS A 193 -4.98 -0.50 7.93
CA HIS A 193 -4.78 -1.57 6.94
C HIS A 193 -3.30 -1.85 6.72
N HIS A 194 -2.95 -3.13 6.63
CA HIS A 194 -1.58 -3.58 6.39
C HIS A 194 -1.41 -4.06 4.95
N SER A 195 -0.44 -3.50 4.24
CA SER A 195 -0.08 -3.90 2.87
C SER A 195 1.40 -4.24 2.79
N GLU A 196 1.73 -5.29 2.05
CA GLU A 196 3.13 -5.67 1.78
C GLU A 196 3.63 -4.89 0.56
N LEU A 197 4.83 -4.30 0.68
CA LEU A 197 5.46 -3.58 -0.42
C LEU A 197 6.42 -4.52 -1.18
N PRO A 198 6.45 -4.42 -2.52
CA PRO A 198 7.14 -5.41 -3.36
C PRO A 198 8.67 -5.33 -3.28
N SER A 199 9.24 -4.15 -3.04
CA SER A 199 10.69 -3.95 -3.02
C SER A 199 11.12 -2.67 -2.31
N MET A 200 12.44 -2.50 -2.17
CA MET A 200 13.08 -1.30 -1.64
C MET A 200 12.91 -0.06 -2.54
N ASP A 201 12.56 -0.26 -3.80
CA ASP A 201 12.37 0.83 -4.76
C ASP A 201 10.90 1.24 -4.88
N ALA A 202 10.02 0.57 -4.12
CA ALA A 202 8.62 0.99 -3.97
C ALA A 202 8.56 2.41 -3.37
N ILE A 203 7.63 3.21 -3.89
CA ILE A 203 7.37 4.57 -3.43
C ILE A 203 6.22 4.52 -2.42
N VAL A 204 6.44 5.15 -1.26
CA VAL A 204 5.41 5.39 -0.26
C VAL A 204 4.96 6.84 -0.40
N ASP A 205 3.68 7.03 -0.67
CA ASP A 205 3.04 8.34 -0.65
C ASP A 205 2.57 8.67 0.77
N LEU A 206 3.23 9.64 1.39
CA LEU A 206 2.95 10.14 2.73
C LEU A 206 1.81 11.15 2.77
N SER A 207 1.34 11.62 1.62
CA SER A 207 0.16 12.49 1.55
C SER A 207 -1.16 11.71 1.69
N ALA A 208 -1.11 10.38 1.50
CA ALA A 208 -2.27 9.52 1.67
C ALA A 208 -2.81 9.59 3.12
N PRO A 209 -4.13 9.68 3.30
CA PRO A 209 -4.73 9.79 4.63
C PRO A 209 -4.46 8.52 5.45
N GLY A 210 -4.08 8.72 6.72
CA GLY A 210 -3.87 7.62 7.66
C GLY A 210 -2.56 6.85 7.49
N ILE A 211 -1.57 7.35 6.74
CA ILE A 211 -0.23 6.73 6.74
C ILE A 211 0.35 6.79 8.15
N GLU A 212 0.62 5.62 8.72
CA GLU A 212 1.02 5.51 10.13
C GLU A 212 2.47 5.02 10.26
N LYS A 213 2.78 3.89 9.60
CA LYS A 213 3.98 3.11 9.93
C LYS A 213 4.51 2.32 8.75
N LEU A 214 5.82 2.33 8.57
CA LEU A 214 6.56 1.39 7.74
C LEU A 214 7.36 0.43 8.63
N ARG A 215 7.09 -0.87 8.48
CA ARG A 215 7.78 -1.94 9.23
C ARG A 215 8.69 -2.71 8.28
N PHE A 216 9.91 -2.94 8.75
CA PHE A 216 10.85 -3.83 8.10
C PHE A 216 10.97 -5.05 9.00
N THR A 217 10.57 -6.21 8.53
CA THR A 217 10.85 -7.47 9.24
C THR A 217 11.90 -8.17 8.40
N PRO A 218 13.08 -8.54 8.94
CA PRO A 218 14.01 -9.36 8.17
C PRO A 218 13.22 -10.56 7.66
N LYS A 219 13.35 -10.92 6.38
CA LYS A 219 12.70 -12.14 5.87
C LYS A 219 13.12 -13.37 6.68
N ASP A 220 14.23 -13.28 7.42
CA ASP A 220 14.82 -14.32 8.25
C ASP A 220 14.77 -14.11 9.79
N VAL A 221 13.84 -13.33 10.37
CA VAL A 221 13.78 -13.21 11.86
C VAL A 221 12.40 -13.52 12.45
N GLY A 222 12.31 -14.73 13.02
CA GLY A 222 11.32 -15.14 14.01
C GLY A 222 11.53 -14.48 15.37
N ASN A 223 10.43 -14.27 16.10
CA ASN A 223 10.39 -13.69 17.43
C ASN A 223 11.21 -14.51 18.45
N GLY A 224 12.30 -13.95 18.97
CA GLY A 224 12.67 -14.03 20.40
C GLY A 224 13.02 -15.38 21.05
N GLU A 225 12.72 -16.53 20.46
CA GLU A 225 13.60 -17.68 20.60
C GLU A 225 14.75 -17.44 19.64
N VAL A 226 15.98 -17.73 20.05
CA VAL A 226 17.09 -17.78 19.11
C VAL A 226 16.60 -18.65 17.96
N ALA A 227 16.33 -18.06 16.79
CA ALA A 227 15.99 -18.78 15.56
C ALA A 227 17.27 -19.48 15.13
N THR A 228 17.59 -20.50 15.91
CA THR A 228 18.54 -21.54 15.55
C THR A 228 17.99 -22.07 14.25
N ALA A 229 18.82 -22.10 13.21
CA ALA A 229 18.43 -22.68 11.93
C ALA A 229 17.63 -23.97 12.21
N PRO A 230 16.47 -24.16 11.55
CA PRO A 230 15.54 -25.21 11.92
C PRO A 230 16.29 -26.52 11.97
N ARG A 231 16.17 -27.24 13.08
CA ARG A 231 17.12 -28.31 13.39
C ARG A 231 17.05 -29.40 12.32
N ARG A 232 18.21 -29.95 11.99
CA ARG A 232 18.35 -31.09 11.07
C ARG A 232 19.09 -32.23 11.78
N VAL A 233 18.56 -32.66 12.94
CA VAL A 233 19.22 -33.67 13.79
C VAL A 233 19.37 -35.01 13.07
N PHE A 234 18.49 -35.31 12.10
CA PHE A 234 18.63 -36.44 11.20
C PHE A 234 18.14 -36.06 9.80
N ASN A 235 18.57 -36.80 8.79
CA ASN A 235 18.18 -36.54 7.40
C ASN A 235 16.89 -37.29 7.04
N LEU A 236 16.06 -36.65 6.22
CA LEU A 236 14.93 -37.28 5.51
C LEU A 236 15.35 -37.66 4.09
N LEU A 237 14.44 -38.24 3.31
CA LEU A 237 14.70 -38.48 1.89
C LEU A 237 14.78 -37.15 1.12
N PRO A 238 15.58 -37.08 0.03
CA PRO A 238 15.62 -35.89 -0.82
C PRO A 238 14.25 -35.45 -1.35
N ALA A 239 13.35 -36.41 -1.63
CA ALA A 239 11.99 -36.12 -2.07
C ALA A 239 11.14 -35.50 -0.95
N ASP A 240 11.34 -35.91 0.30
CA ASP A 240 10.63 -35.35 1.45
C ASP A 240 11.09 -33.91 1.70
N THR A 241 12.39 -33.67 1.71
CA THR A 241 12.95 -32.33 1.93
C THR A 241 12.51 -31.37 0.83
N ALA A 242 12.57 -31.79 -0.43
CA ALA A 242 12.14 -30.96 -1.56
C ALA A 242 10.66 -30.57 -1.48
N TYR A 243 9.80 -31.49 -1.04
CA TYR A 243 8.39 -31.20 -0.83
C TYR A 243 8.15 -30.26 0.36
N LEU A 244 8.79 -30.54 1.50
CA LEU A 244 8.64 -29.72 2.71
C LEU A 244 9.13 -28.29 2.49
N ASP A 245 10.20 -28.08 1.72
CA ASP A 245 10.70 -26.76 1.34
C ASP A 245 9.73 -25.99 0.42
N GLN A 246 8.88 -26.70 -0.35
CA GLN A 246 7.86 -26.09 -1.21
C GLN A 246 6.58 -25.70 -0.47
N LEU A 247 6.35 -26.23 0.74
CA LEU A 247 5.15 -25.92 1.53
C LEU A 247 5.11 -24.45 2.01
N GLY A 248 6.24 -23.75 1.99
CA GLY A 248 6.35 -22.40 2.56
C GLY A 248 6.20 -22.36 4.09
N LEU A 249 6.24 -23.52 4.75
CA LEU A 249 6.17 -23.69 6.20
C LEU A 249 7.56 -24.00 6.76
N CYS A 250 7.82 -23.57 7.99
CA CYS A 250 9.03 -23.97 8.70
C CYS A 250 8.90 -25.42 9.16
N TRP A 251 9.92 -26.24 8.90
CA TRP A 251 9.96 -27.64 9.36
C TRP A 251 11.33 -27.98 9.91
N GLU A 252 11.38 -28.92 10.86
CA GLU A 252 12.59 -29.41 11.49
C GLU A 252 12.55 -30.90 11.82
N THR A 253 13.73 -31.47 12.04
CA THR A 253 13.89 -32.85 12.51
C THR A 253 14.63 -32.84 13.83
N CYS A 254 14.05 -33.43 14.87
CA CYS A 254 14.55 -33.40 16.24
C CYS A 254 14.40 -34.75 16.95
N ILE A 255 15.00 -34.86 18.13
CA ILE A 255 14.85 -36.02 19.01
C ILE A 255 14.02 -35.58 20.22
N GLY A 256 12.90 -36.25 20.48
CA GLY A 256 12.08 -36.01 21.66
C GLY A 256 12.78 -36.42 22.95
N THR A 257 12.24 -36.05 24.11
CA THR A 257 12.82 -36.48 25.41
C THR A 257 12.70 -37.99 25.64
N ASP A 258 11.84 -38.65 24.87
CA ASP A 258 11.67 -40.10 24.77
C ASP A 258 12.77 -40.79 23.94
N GLY A 259 13.66 -40.03 23.30
CA GLY A 259 14.72 -40.56 22.42
C GLY A 259 14.23 -40.91 21.01
N LEU A 260 12.97 -40.64 20.68
CA LEU A 260 12.39 -40.91 19.36
C LEU A 260 12.63 -39.75 18.40
N ARG A 261 12.64 -40.05 17.11
CA ARG A 261 12.86 -39.06 16.05
C ARG A 261 11.54 -38.46 15.58
N TYR A 262 11.49 -37.15 15.43
CA TYR A 262 10.30 -36.43 14.97
C TYR A 262 10.64 -35.49 13.83
N LEU A 263 9.77 -35.46 12.82
CA LEU A 263 9.64 -34.34 11.88
C LEU A 263 8.58 -33.40 12.45
N VAL A 264 8.91 -32.14 12.69
CA VAL A 264 8.00 -31.10 13.18
C VAL A 264 7.76 -30.08 12.08
N ILE A 265 6.51 -29.76 11.79
CA ILE A 265 6.08 -28.72 10.87
C ILE A 265 5.35 -27.65 11.67
N HIS A 266 5.86 -26.42 11.64
CA HIS A 266 5.29 -25.28 12.37
C HIS A 266 4.22 -24.57 11.55
N ASN A 267 3.25 -23.97 12.24
CA ASN A 267 2.12 -23.24 11.65
C ASN A 267 1.32 -24.08 10.63
N TYR A 268 1.15 -25.37 10.91
CA TYR A 268 0.29 -26.25 10.12
C TYR A 268 -1.18 -25.84 10.30
N GLU A 269 -1.90 -25.60 9.21
CA GLU A 269 -3.31 -25.20 9.24
C GLU A 269 -4.22 -26.41 9.41
N LEU A 270 -5.17 -26.32 10.35
CA LEU A 270 -6.20 -27.33 10.57
C LEU A 270 -7.47 -27.00 9.79
N PRO A 271 -8.26 -28.01 9.38
CA PRO A 271 -9.54 -27.77 8.74
C PRO A 271 -10.51 -27.06 9.71
N ALA A 272 -11.45 -26.29 9.14
CA ALA A 272 -12.45 -25.60 9.93
C ALA A 272 -13.28 -26.60 10.76
N GLY A 273 -13.37 -26.37 12.08
CA GLY A 273 -14.07 -27.28 13.00
C GLY A 273 -13.26 -27.65 14.25
N TYR A 274 -11.98 -27.28 14.32
CA TYR A 274 -11.15 -27.36 15.52
C TYR A 274 -11.15 -26.04 16.32
N ASN A 275 -10.75 -26.11 17.59
CA ASN A 275 -10.57 -24.95 18.47
C ASN A 275 -9.34 -24.10 18.15
N HIS A 276 -8.43 -24.59 17.31
CA HIS A 276 -7.24 -23.90 16.82
C HIS A 276 -7.18 -23.93 15.30
N GLN A 277 -6.83 -22.81 14.67
CA GLN A 277 -6.61 -22.74 13.22
C GLN A 277 -5.21 -23.21 12.83
N TYR A 278 -4.20 -22.92 13.65
CA TYR A 278 -2.79 -23.26 13.38
C TYR A 278 -2.18 -24.01 14.55
N VAL A 279 -1.38 -25.04 14.25
CA VAL A 279 -0.71 -25.91 15.22
C VAL A 279 0.71 -26.27 14.78
N GLN A 280 1.49 -26.85 15.67
CA GLN A 280 2.67 -27.62 15.32
C GLN A 280 2.26 -29.07 15.08
N LEU A 281 2.58 -29.60 13.90
CA LEU A 281 2.38 -31.00 13.55
C LEU A 281 3.69 -31.75 13.69
N ALA A 282 3.73 -32.79 14.52
CA ALA A 282 4.86 -33.71 14.62
C ALA A 282 4.50 -35.06 14.00
N ILE A 283 5.43 -35.67 13.26
CA ILE A 283 5.33 -37.02 12.72
C ILE A 283 6.52 -37.82 13.26
N GLN A 284 6.25 -38.98 13.86
CA GLN A 284 7.31 -39.85 14.34
C GLN A 284 7.99 -40.57 13.16
N VAL A 285 9.32 -40.47 13.09
CA VAL A 285 10.16 -41.04 12.02
C VAL A 285 10.97 -42.22 12.55
N LEU A 286 10.50 -43.45 12.32
CA LEU A 286 11.18 -44.67 12.79
C LEU A 286 12.59 -44.79 12.23
N ALA A 287 13.51 -45.38 13.01
CA ALA A 287 14.94 -45.49 12.71
C ALA A 287 15.23 -46.04 11.30
N GLY A 288 14.45 -47.04 10.87
CA GLY A 288 14.60 -47.69 9.57
C GLY A 288 13.92 -47.01 8.38
N TYR A 289 13.35 -45.82 8.54
CA TYR A 289 12.72 -45.08 7.42
C TYR A 289 13.69 -44.89 6.25
N PRO A 290 13.29 -45.18 4.98
CA PRO A 290 11.94 -45.50 4.52
C PRO A 290 11.57 -47.00 4.45
N VAL A 291 12.45 -47.90 4.87
CA VAL A 291 12.12 -49.34 4.95
C VAL A 291 11.08 -49.59 6.03
N GLU A 292 11.22 -48.92 7.17
CA GLU A 292 10.19 -48.85 8.21
C GLU A 292 9.25 -47.66 7.95
N PRO A 293 7.95 -47.80 8.28
CA PRO A 293 6.97 -46.76 8.03
C PRO A 293 7.18 -45.52 8.90
N LEU A 294 6.63 -44.38 8.44
CA LEU A 294 6.33 -43.27 9.34
C LEU A 294 5.19 -43.68 10.28
N ASP A 295 5.30 -43.29 11.55
CA ASP A 295 4.36 -43.70 12.59
C ASP A 295 3.38 -42.55 12.91
N SER A 296 2.92 -42.51 14.15
CA SER A 296 1.89 -41.66 14.69
C SER A 296 2.21 -40.18 14.48
N PHE A 297 1.15 -39.37 14.39
CA PHE A 297 1.26 -37.92 14.29
C PHE A 297 0.69 -37.26 15.54
N TYR A 298 1.19 -36.06 15.85
CA TYR A 298 0.89 -35.35 17.08
C TYR A 298 0.72 -33.86 16.83
N LEU A 299 -0.12 -33.21 17.62
CA LEU A 299 -0.43 -31.78 17.51
C LEU A 299 -0.11 -31.04 18.82
N TYR A 300 0.42 -29.83 18.67
CA TYR A 300 0.55 -28.85 19.75
C TYR A 300 0.05 -27.46 19.29
N PRO A 301 -0.76 -26.74 20.10
CA PRO A 301 -1.35 -27.16 21.36
C PRO A 301 -2.33 -28.35 21.19
N HIS A 302 -2.76 -28.94 22.30
CA HIS A 302 -3.82 -29.96 22.28
C HIS A 302 -5.09 -29.38 21.64
N VAL A 303 -5.75 -30.17 20.80
CA VAL A 303 -6.91 -29.72 20.04
C VAL A 303 -8.19 -30.43 20.49
N SER A 304 -9.29 -29.69 20.41
CA SER A 304 -10.66 -30.20 20.52
C SER A 304 -11.46 -29.75 19.31
N LEU A 305 -12.57 -30.43 19.03
CA LEU A 305 -13.55 -29.92 18.09
C LEU A 305 -14.12 -28.61 18.65
N ALA A 306 -14.58 -27.71 17.78
CA ALA A 306 -15.18 -26.43 18.17
C ALA A 306 -16.42 -26.60 19.07
N THR A 307 -17.03 -27.79 19.05
CA THR A 307 -18.11 -28.22 19.95
C THR A 307 -17.65 -28.56 21.38
N GLY A 308 -16.34 -28.55 21.64
CA GLY A 308 -15.72 -28.93 22.91
C GLY A 308 -15.46 -30.44 23.06
N VAL A 309 -15.86 -31.26 22.08
CA VAL A 309 -15.64 -32.71 22.10
C VAL A 309 -14.19 -33.03 21.72
N LEU A 310 -13.56 -33.95 22.47
CA LEU A 310 -12.22 -34.43 22.12
C LEU A 310 -12.28 -35.38 20.92
N PRO A 311 -11.35 -35.26 19.95
CA PRO A 311 -11.25 -36.23 18.87
C PRO A 311 -11.03 -37.65 19.41
N PRO A 312 -11.64 -38.68 18.82
CA PRO A 312 -11.49 -40.06 19.28
C PRO A 312 -10.05 -40.58 19.15
N ASN A 313 -9.61 -41.39 20.12
CA ASN A 313 -8.32 -42.09 20.12
C ASN A 313 -7.08 -41.17 20.09
N VAL A 314 -7.14 -40.04 20.79
CA VAL A 314 -6.03 -39.11 21.04
C VAL A 314 -5.23 -39.46 22.30
N GLN A 315 -4.91 -40.74 22.47
CA GLN A 315 -4.33 -41.26 23.73
C GLN A 315 -2.80 -41.22 23.76
N LEU A 316 -2.16 -41.00 22.61
CA LEU A 316 -0.71 -40.88 22.56
C LEU A 316 -0.28 -39.50 23.02
N THR A 317 0.87 -39.44 23.67
CA THR A 317 1.53 -38.18 23.98
C THR A 317 2.99 -38.27 23.57
N ALA A 318 3.54 -37.14 23.13
CA ALA A 318 4.97 -36.98 22.86
C ALA A 318 5.49 -35.75 23.60
N GLN A 319 6.76 -35.77 23.99
CA GLN A 319 7.42 -34.66 24.66
C GLN A 319 8.56 -34.17 23.77
N ILE A 320 8.34 -33.03 23.13
CA ILE A 320 9.25 -32.44 22.15
C ILE A 320 9.54 -31.01 22.61
N ASP A 321 10.81 -30.71 22.87
CA ASP A 321 11.27 -29.39 23.39
C ASP A 321 10.55 -28.92 24.66
N GLY A 322 10.18 -29.86 25.53
CA GLY A 322 9.45 -29.56 26.77
C GLY A 322 7.96 -29.24 26.55
N LEU A 323 7.46 -29.36 25.32
CA LEU A 323 6.05 -29.25 24.97
C LEU A 323 5.41 -30.64 24.94
N GLY A 324 4.24 -30.75 25.55
CA GLY A 324 3.40 -31.95 25.49
C GLY A 324 2.50 -31.92 24.27
N PHE A 325 2.76 -32.82 23.32
CA PHE A 325 1.94 -33.01 22.13
C PHE A 325 0.89 -34.09 22.36
N GLN A 326 -0.29 -33.90 21.77
CA GLN A 326 -1.38 -34.87 21.75
C GLN A 326 -1.36 -35.65 20.43
N GLY A 327 -1.40 -36.98 20.47
CA GLY A 327 -1.14 -37.84 19.30
C GLY A 327 -2.26 -38.81 18.94
N TRP A 328 -2.27 -39.17 17.66
CA TRP A 328 -3.15 -40.17 17.06
C TRP A 328 -2.36 -41.41 16.67
N SER A 329 -2.74 -42.56 17.23
CA SER A 329 -2.33 -43.85 16.68
C SER A 329 -3.25 -44.19 15.51
N ARG A 330 -2.78 -43.92 14.29
CA ARG A 330 -3.48 -44.27 13.05
C ARG A 330 -2.49 -44.93 12.10
N HIS A 331 -2.45 -46.26 12.15
CA HIS A 331 -1.71 -47.04 11.17
C HIS A 331 -2.49 -47.18 9.88
N ARG A 332 -1.79 -47.32 8.74
CA ARG A 332 -2.43 -47.62 7.46
C ARG A 332 -3.02 -49.03 7.52
N THR A 333 -4.35 -49.12 7.61
CA THR A 333 -5.05 -50.40 7.76
C THR A 333 -5.39 -51.06 6.43
N THR A 334 -5.62 -50.27 5.37
CA THR A 334 -6.10 -50.78 4.06
C THR A 334 -4.98 -50.95 3.04
N VAL A 335 -3.99 -50.05 3.04
CA VAL A 335 -2.84 -50.10 2.12
C VAL A 335 -1.56 -50.11 2.95
N PRO A 336 -0.82 -51.24 3.01
CA PRO A 336 0.40 -51.32 3.79
C PRO A 336 1.46 -50.37 3.22
N TRP A 337 2.38 -49.95 4.08
CA TRP A 337 3.51 -49.10 3.70
C TRP A 337 4.35 -49.75 2.60
N ASN A 338 4.66 -49.00 1.55
CA ASN A 338 5.55 -49.37 0.47
C ASN A 338 6.84 -48.54 0.52
N PRO A 339 7.98 -49.11 0.95
CA PRO A 339 9.26 -48.41 1.04
C PRO A 339 9.78 -47.74 -0.23
N HIS A 340 9.25 -48.12 -1.39
CA HIS A 340 9.67 -47.57 -2.69
C HIS A 340 8.76 -46.44 -3.19
N ALA A 341 7.60 -46.23 -2.58
CA ALA A 341 6.58 -45.29 -3.07
C ALA A 341 6.06 -44.36 -1.97
N ASP A 342 5.95 -44.85 -0.74
CA ASP A 342 5.49 -44.08 0.40
C ASP A 342 6.63 -43.28 1.03
N ASN A 343 6.29 -42.08 1.46
CA ASN A 343 7.19 -41.06 1.97
C ASN A 343 6.41 -40.04 2.83
N VAL A 344 7.03 -38.92 3.23
CA VAL A 344 6.39 -37.88 4.06
C VAL A 344 5.13 -37.31 3.40
N ILE A 345 5.11 -37.14 2.08
CA ILE A 345 3.95 -36.62 1.33
C ILE A 345 2.74 -37.53 1.52
N SER A 346 2.93 -38.83 1.29
CA SER A 346 1.87 -39.82 1.45
C SER A 346 1.37 -39.92 2.90
N GLN A 347 2.27 -39.69 3.88
CA GLN A 347 1.92 -39.66 5.29
C GLN A 347 1.14 -38.40 5.65
N LEU A 348 1.52 -37.24 5.13
CA LEU A 348 0.77 -36.00 5.31
C LEU A 348 -0.64 -36.08 4.72
N ALA A 349 -0.81 -36.73 3.57
CA ALA A 349 -2.14 -36.99 3.02
C ALA A 349 -3.00 -37.87 3.96
N LEU A 350 -2.40 -38.87 4.63
CA LEU A 350 -3.07 -39.66 5.67
C LEU A 350 -3.47 -38.79 6.88
N VAL A 351 -2.54 -37.95 7.36
CA VAL A 351 -2.79 -37.01 8.47
C VAL A 351 -3.95 -36.08 8.12
N GLU A 352 -3.91 -35.46 6.94
CA GLU A 352 -4.94 -34.57 6.45
C GLU A 352 -6.30 -35.27 6.37
N GLY A 353 -6.37 -36.47 5.81
CA GLY A 353 -7.60 -37.27 5.77
C GLY A 353 -8.12 -37.65 7.16
N CYS A 354 -7.24 -37.91 8.12
CA CYS A 354 -7.64 -38.14 9.52
C CYS A 354 -8.27 -36.88 10.12
N LEU A 355 -7.63 -35.72 9.96
CA LEU A 355 -8.11 -34.46 10.53
C LEU A 355 -9.47 -34.04 9.94
N HIS A 356 -9.65 -34.16 8.63
CA HIS A 356 -10.93 -33.86 7.97
C HIS A 356 -12.05 -34.78 8.44
N LYS A 357 -11.77 -36.08 8.60
CA LYS A 357 -12.74 -37.06 9.10
C LYS A 357 -13.30 -36.69 10.48
N GLU A 358 -12.47 -36.19 11.39
CA GLU A 358 -12.93 -35.84 12.75
C GLU A 358 -13.84 -34.60 12.76
N VAL A 359 -13.77 -33.74 11.75
CA VAL A 359 -14.68 -32.59 11.56
C VAL A 359 -15.84 -32.89 10.60
N GLY A 360 -15.98 -34.14 10.15
CA GLY A 360 -17.08 -34.59 9.28
C GLY A 360 -16.97 -34.14 7.83
N GLN A 361 -15.74 -33.92 7.34
CA GLN A 361 -15.43 -33.53 5.96
C GLN A 361 -14.79 -34.67 5.16
#